data_AF-A0A0B8Q7S4-F1
#
_entry.id   AF-A0A0B8Q7S4-F1
#
_cell.length_a   1.000
_cell.length_b   1.000
_cell.length_c   1.000
_cell.angle_alpha   90.00
_cell.angle_beta   90.00
_cell.angle_gamma   90.00
#
_symmetry.space_group_name_H-M   'P 1'
#
loop_
_entity.id
_entity.type
_entity.pdbx_description
1 polymer ?
#
loop_
_entity_poly.entity_id
_entity_poly.type
_entity_poly.pdbx_seq_one_letter_code
_entity_poly.pdbx_strand_id
1 'polypeptide(L)'
;MPVNNDESFKGNNAISVGVPMYFTVDASQSSPEQREGAMDFFNWLFTSQEGTDAYVNKMHFIPVYDNIEIEPHDKLSQTILAKMKAGETLNWVNMYYPGDAFPSMGASMQKYLAGVIDKEALATEFEKYWTSK
;
A
#
# COMPACT_ATOMS: atom_id res chain seq x y z
N MET A 1 3.60 14.96 6.67
CA MET A 1 3.18 15.51 7.98
C MET A 1 3.83 14.65 9.05
N PRO A 2 4.53 15.23 10.02
CA PRO A 2 5.11 14.45 11.09
C PRO A 2 3.99 13.77 11.90
N VAL A 3 4.24 12.53 12.33
CA VAL A 3 3.32 11.72 13.15
C VAL A 3 3.15 12.35 14.54
N ASN A 4 4.20 12.99 15.05
CA ASN A 4 4.20 13.73 16.32
C ASN A 4 5.21 14.89 16.30
N ASN A 5 5.35 15.63 17.40
CA ASN A 5 6.30 16.73 17.53
C ASN A 5 7.69 16.31 18.03
N ASP A 6 7.98 15.00 18.13
CA ASP A 6 9.30 14.51 18.54
C ASP A 6 10.23 14.43 17.32
N GLU A 7 11.15 15.37 17.19
CA GLU A 7 12.09 15.44 16.06
C GLU A 7 12.97 14.18 15.93
N SER A 8 13.19 13.44 17.02
CA SER A 8 13.99 12.21 17.01
C SER A 8 13.21 11.00 16.46
N PHE A 9 11.88 11.11 16.36
CA PHE A 9 11.05 10.03 15.89
C PHE A 9 11.22 9.82 14.37
N LYS A 10 11.94 8.76 14.00
CA LYS A 10 12.21 8.39 12.60
C LYS A 10 10.97 8.32 11.72
N GLY A 11 9.81 7.96 12.29
CA GLY A 11 8.54 7.92 11.59
C GLY A 11 8.08 9.26 11.01
N ASN A 12 8.60 10.39 11.51
CA ASN A 12 8.31 11.73 10.97
C ASN A 12 8.90 11.96 9.57
N ASN A 13 9.96 11.21 9.21
CA ASN A 13 10.60 11.26 7.90
C ASN A 13 10.24 10.07 7.01
N ALA A 14 9.50 9.09 7.54
CA ALA A 14 9.14 7.87 6.82
C ALA A 14 7.80 8.01 6.09
N ILE A 15 7.58 7.16 5.08
CA ILE A 15 6.29 7.03 4.39
C ILE A 15 5.69 5.64 4.61
N SER A 16 4.37 5.56 4.74
CA SER A 16 3.69 4.27 4.81
C SER A 16 3.71 3.58 3.45
N VAL A 17 4.36 2.42 3.35
CA VAL A 17 4.45 1.61 2.13
C VAL A 17 3.91 0.20 2.40
N GLY A 18 3.25 -0.37 1.41
CA GLY A 18 2.70 -1.72 1.44
C GLY A 18 2.25 -2.14 0.04
N VAL A 19 1.91 -3.41 -0.11
CA VAL A 19 1.41 -3.96 -1.38
C VAL A 19 -0.09 -3.66 -1.50
N PRO A 20 -0.54 -2.83 -2.46
CA PRO A 20 -1.95 -2.48 -2.60
C PRO A 20 -2.78 -3.60 -3.22
N MET A 21 -2.19 -4.39 -4.11
CA MET A 21 -2.86 -5.42 -4.89
C MET A 21 -1.88 -6.54 -5.24
N TYR A 22 -2.42 -7.74 -5.40
CA TYR A 22 -1.68 -8.91 -5.85
C TYR A 22 -2.27 -9.42 -7.17
N PHE A 23 -1.42 -9.84 -8.09
CA PHE A 23 -1.84 -10.71 -9.18
C PHE A 23 -1.95 -12.14 -8.64
N THR A 24 -3.08 -12.80 -8.92
CA THR A 24 -3.32 -14.19 -8.51
C THR A 24 -3.87 -15.00 -9.68
N VAL A 25 -3.54 -16.29 -9.70
CA VAL A 25 -4.09 -17.25 -10.66
C VAL A 25 -5.09 -18.13 -9.93
N ASP A 26 -6.35 -18.12 -10.39
CA ASP A 26 -7.40 -18.95 -9.80
C ASP A 26 -7.15 -20.42 -10.13
N ALA A 27 -6.80 -21.24 -9.14
CA ALA A 27 -6.53 -22.66 -9.35
C ALA A 27 -7.79 -23.51 -9.60
N SER A 28 -8.97 -23.00 -9.26
CA SER A 28 -10.24 -23.74 -9.25
C SER A 28 -11.11 -23.50 -10.48
N GLN A 29 -11.11 -22.27 -11.00
CA GLN A 29 -11.97 -21.87 -12.13
C GLN A 29 -11.23 -21.81 -13.47
N SER A 30 -9.90 -21.86 -13.47
CA SER A 30 -9.11 -21.84 -14.71
C SER A 30 -8.86 -23.23 -15.27
N SER A 31 -8.72 -23.33 -16.60
CA SER A 31 -8.16 -24.52 -17.24
C SER A 31 -6.63 -24.56 -17.07
N PRO A 32 -5.97 -25.72 -17.23
CA PRO A 32 -4.51 -25.81 -17.26
C PRO A 32 -3.85 -24.82 -18.22
N GLU A 33 -4.39 -24.68 -19.42
CA GLU A 33 -3.86 -23.82 -20.48
C GLU A 33 -4.00 -22.34 -20.11
N GLN A 34 -5.08 -21.96 -19.43
CA GLN A 34 -5.25 -20.58 -18.93
C GLN A 34 -4.23 -20.25 -17.84
N ARG A 35 -3.89 -21.20 -16.97
CA ARG A 35 -2.85 -21.00 -15.96
C ARG A 35 -1.47 -20.85 -16.59
N GLU A 36 -1.16 -21.70 -17.55
CA GLU A 36 0.11 -21.60 -18.29
C GLU A 36 0.24 -20.25 -19.00
N GLY A 37 -0.79 -19.82 -19.72
CA GLY A 37 -0.81 -18.49 -20.36
C GLY A 37 -0.71 -17.32 -19.38
N ALA A 38 -1.30 -17.43 -18.19
CA ALA A 38 -1.15 -16.41 -17.15
C ALA A 38 0.29 -16.34 -16.63
N MET A 39 0.95 -17.49 -16.44
CA MET A 39 2.35 -17.55 -16.02
C MET A 39 3.27 -17.00 -17.11
N ASP A 40 3.02 -17.32 -18.39
CA ASP A 40 3.77 -16.75 -19.52
C ASP A 40 3.64 -15.22 -19.55
N PHE A 41 2.44 -14.69 -19.34
CA PHE A 41 2.22 -13.26 -19.24
C PHE A 41 2.99 -12.62 -18.08
N PHE A 42 2.98 -13.21 -16.89
CA PHE A 42 3.73 -12.68 -15.74
C PHE A 42 5.24 -12.75 -15.97
N ASN A 43 5.74 -13.85 -16.52
CA ASN A 43 7.14 -13.98 -16.90
C ASN A 43 7.53 -12.86 -17.90
N TRP A 44 6.73 -12.67 -18.94
CA TRP A 44 6.94 -11.57 -19.88
C TRP A 44 6.91 -10.20 -19.17
N LEU A 45 5.89 -9.91 -18.37
CA LEU A 45 5.67 -8.61 -17.73
C LEU A 45 6.83 -8.22 -16.80
N PHE A 46 7.35 -9.17 -16.02
CA PHE A 46 8.35 -8.88 -14.98
C PHE A 46 9.80 -9.14 -15.39
N THR A 47 10.04 -9.87 -16.50
CA THR A 47 11.41 -10.26 -16.89
C THR A 47 11.83 -9.83 -18.29
N SER A 48 10.89 -9.50 -19.18
CA SER A 48 11.23 -9.00 -20.52
C SER A 48 11.47 -7.48 -20.52
N GLN A 49 12.21 -6.99 -21.51
CA GLN A 49 12.46 -5.57 -21.68
C GLN A 49 11.15 -4.81 -21.97
N GLU A 50 10.32 -5.34 -22.86
CA GLU A 50 9.05 -4.73 -23.25
C GLU A 50 8.04 -4.77 -22.11
N GLY A 51 7.99 -5.86 -21.35
CA GLY A 51 7.11 -6.02 -20.20
C GLY A 51 7.45 -5.06 -19.07
N THR A 52 8.75 -4.95 -18.74
CA THR A 52 9.21 -4.04 -17.69
C THR A 52 9.05 -2.56 -18.09
N ASP A 53 9.22 -2.21 -19.38
CA ASP A 53 8.89 -0.87 -19.88
C ASP A 53 7.39 -0.59 -19.76
N ALA A 54 6.54 -1.55 -20.12
CA ALA A 54 5.10 -1.42 -19.94
C ALA A 54 4.73 -1.21 -18.46
N TYR A 55 5.31 -2.00 -17.56
CA TYR A 55 5.08 -1.92 -16.12
C TYR A 55 5.42 -0.54 -15.54
N VAL A 56 6.62 -0.01 -15.83
CA VAL A 56 7.07 1.26 -15.24
C VAL A 56 6.54 2.47 -16.02
N ASN A 57 6.70 2.50 -17.33
CA ASN A 57 6.48 3.71 -18.13
C ASN A 57 5.07 3.85 -18.70
N LYS A 58 4.31 2.75 -18.83
CA LYS A 58 2.93 2.78 -19.37
C LYS A 58 1.88 2.62 -18.27
N MET A 59 2.13 1.74 -17.30
CA MET A 59 1.22 1.51 -16.17
C MET A 59 1.55 2.39 -14.96
N HIS A 60 2.71 3.06 -14.97
CA HIS A 60 3.16 3.94 -13.88
C HIS A 60 3.31 3.23 -12.53
N PHE A 61 3.66 1.93 -12.56
CA PHE A 61 3.98 1.21 -11.34
C PHE A 61 5.41 1.49 -10.88
N ILE A 62 5.59 1.51 -9.57
CA ILE A 62 6.90 1.65 -8.95
C ILE A 62 7.63 0.31 -9.08
N PRO A 63 8.85 0.26 -9.65
CA PRO A 63 9.62 -0.98 -9.74
C PRO A 63 10.04 -1.44 -8.34
N VAL A 64 9.57 -2.63 -7.94
CA VAL A 64 9.82 -3.21 -6.60
C VAL A 64 10.71 -4.45 -6.62
N TYR A 65 11.13 -4.89 -7.81
CA TYR A 65 11.99 -6.06 -7.99
C TYR A 65 13.37 -5.62 -8.47
N ASP A 66 14.42 -6.23 -7.91
CA ASP A 66 15.81 -5.86 -8.18
C ASP A 66 16.24 -6.04 -9.64
N ASN A 67 15.51 -6.84 -10.41
CA ASN A 67 15.79 -7.08 -11.83
C ASN A 67 15.22 -6.01 -12.77
N ILE A 68 14.41 -5.07 -12.27
CA ILE A 68 13.84 -3.99 -13.08
C ILE A 68 14.69 -2.73 -12.91
N GLU A 69 15.54 -2.45 -13.89
CA GLU A 69 16.44 -1.28 -13.89
C GLU A 69 15.78 0.02 -14.38
N ILE A 70 14.56 -0.07 -14.93
CA ILE A 70 13.83 1.08 -15.47
C ILE A 70 13.36 1.95 -14.31
N GLU A 71 13.84 3.19 -14.28
CA GLU A 71 13.46 4.18 -13.27
C GLU A 71 12.22 4.98 -13.72
N PRO A 72 11.24 5.23 -12.83
CA PRO A 72 10.06 6.00 -13.18
C PRO A 72 10.42 7.46 -13.51
N HIS A 73 9.70 8.07 -14.45
CA HIS A 73 9.95 9.45 -14.87
C HIS A 73 9.34 10.51 -13.94
N ASP A 74 8.31 10.17 -13.17
CA ASP A 74 7.62 11.13 -12.33
C ASP A 74 8.30 11.28 -10.95
N LYS A 75 8.33 12.52 -10.45
CA LYS A 75 9.04 12.87 -9.21
C LYS A 75 8.45 12.18 -7.97
N LEU A 76 7.16 11.86 -7.97
CA LEU A 76 6.52 11.23 -6.82
C LEU A 76 7.00 9.79 -6.68
N SER A 77 6.96 9.00 -7.75
CA SER A 77 7.47 7.63 -7.79
C SER A 77 8.96 7.57 -7.47
N GLN A 78 9.77 8.48 -8.01
CA GLN A 78 11.19 8.59 -7.67
C GLN A 78 11.42 8.84 -6.17
N THR A 79 10.62 9.73 -5.56
CA THR A 79 10.71 10.05 -4.13
C THR A 79 10.33 8.83 -3.28
N ILE A 80 9.27 8.12 -3.66
CA ILE A 80 8.83 6.90 -2.97
C ILE A 80 9.92 5.83 -3.07
N LEU A 81 10.46 5.59 -4.26
CA LEU A 81 11.52 4.61 -4.48
C LEU A 81 12.79 4.95 -3.68
N ALA A 82 13.19 6.22 -3.62
CA ALA A 82 14.31 6.66 -2.80
C ALA A 82 14.09 6.37 -1.31
N LYS A 83 12.89 6.63 -0.79
CA LYS A 83 12.54 6.30 0.61
C LYS A 83 12.51 4.81 0.87
N MET A 84 12.01 4.02 -0.07
CA MET A 84 12.06 2.55 0.00
C MET A 84 13.51 2.04 0.05
N LYS A 85 14.38 2.52 -0.86
CA LYS A 85 15.81 2.17 -0.89
C LYS A 85 16.56 2.60 0.38
N ALA A 86 16.16 3.72 0.99
CA ALA A 86 16.74 4.22 2.24
C ALA A 86 16.21 3.54 3.51
N GLY A 87 15.21 2.65 3.41
CA GLY A 87 14.53 2.07 4.57
C GLY A 87 13.69 3.07 5.37
N GLU A 88 13.36 4.23 4.77
CA GLU A 88 12.53 5.28 5.37
C GLU A 88 11.04 4.97 5.16
N THR A 89 10.62 3.77 5.53
CA THR A 89 9.26 3.28 5.33
C THR A 89 8.61 2.80 6.62
N LEU A 90 7.30 2.99 6.72
CA LEU A 90 6.44 2.41 7.74
C LEU A 90 5.57 1.35 7.10
N ASN A 91 5.32 0.24 7.81
CA ASN A 91 4.40 -0.77 7.33
C ASN A 91 2.95 -0.27 7.38
N TRP A 92 2.18 -0.69 6.38
CA TRP A 92 0.73 -0.58 6.39
C TRP A 92 0.13 -1.48 7.48
N VAL A 93 -0.46 -0.87 8.52
CA VAL A 93 -1.07 -1.60 9.64
C VAL A 93 -2.52 -2.01 9.39
N ASN A 94 -3.15 -1.46 8.36
CA ASN A 94 -4.56 -1.71 8.05
C ASN A 94 -4.87 -3.15 7.65
N MET A 95 -3.88 -3.93 7.22
CA MET A 95 -4.07 -5.37 6.95
C MET A 95 -4.38 -6.17 8.22
N TYR A 96 -4.05 -5.64 9.41
CA TYR A 96 -4.35 -6.27 10.70
C TYR A 96 -5.70 -5.85 11.27
N TYR A 97 -6.42 -4.98 10.58
CA TYR A 97 -7.69 -4.50 11.07
C TYR A 97 -8.77 -5.59 10.89
N PRO A 98 -9.73 -5.71 11.82
CA PRO A 98 -10.90 -6.55 11.60
C PRO A 98 -11.65 -6.13 10.32
N GLY A 99 -12.33 -7.07 9.66
CA GLY A 99 -12.93 -6.83 8.34
C GLY A 99 -13.94 -5.68 8.28
N ASP A 100 -14.54 -5.30 9.42
CA ASP A 100 -15.49 -4.20 9.55
C ASP A 100 -14.90 -2.91 10.14
N ALA A 101 -13.57 -2.84 10.32
CA ALA A 101 -12.92 -1.73 10.99
C ALA A 101 -13.01 -0.43 10.22
N PHE A 102 -12.79 -0.50 8.91
CA PHE A 102 -12.86 0.67 8.03
C PHE A 102 -14.21 1.39 8.11
N PRO A 103 -15.36 0.72 7.89
CA PRO A 103 -16.65 1.40 8.01
C PRO A 103 -16.95 1.86 9.44
N SER A 104 -16.60 1.06 10.45
CA SER A 104 -16.90 1.37 11.86
C SER A 104 -16.13 2.59 12.36
N MET A 105 -14.80 2.58 12.23
CA MET A 105 -13.93 3.69 12.62
C MET A 105 -14.09 4.90 11.67
N GLY A 106 -14.42 4.66 10.40
CA GLY A 106 -14.71 5.72 9.44
C GLY A 106 -15.88 6.60 9.87
N ALA A 107 -16.97 6.01 10.41
CA ALA A 107 -18.10 6.77 10.93
C ALA A 107 -17.71 7.68 12.11
N SER A 108 -16.88 7.20 13.04
CA SER A 108 -16.34 8.00 14.13
C SER A 108 -15.44 9.13 13.63
N MET A 109 -14.56 8.85 12.65
CA MET A 109 -13.70 9.87 12.03
C MET A 109 -14.52 10.98 11.35
N GLN A 110 -15.63 10.62 10.67
CA GLN A 110 -16.53 11.60 10.06
C GLN A 110 -17.15 12.55 11.10
N LYS A 111 -17.56 12.05 12.28
CA LYS A 111 -18.05 12.90 13.38
C LYS A 111 -16.98 13.90 13.83
N TYR A 112 -15.74 13.44 13.97
CA TYR A 112 -14.61 14.29 14.39
C TYR A 112 -14.33 15.39 13.36
N LEU A 113 -14.23 15.02 12.07
CA LEU A 113 -14.01 15.98 10.99
C LEU A 113 -15.16 16.98 10.83
N ALA A 114 -16.38 16.60 11.20
CA ALA A 114 -17.55 17.48 11.23
C ALA A 114 -17.64 18.36 12.49
N GLY A 115 -16.71 18.22 13.45
CA GLY A 115 -16.73 18.95 14.72
C GLY A 115 -17.84 18.51 15.69
N VAL A 116 -18.44 17.34 15.47
CA VAL A 116 -19.49 16.78 16.34
C VAL A 116 -18.89 16.16 17.60
N ILE A 117 -17.68 15.61 17.50
CA ILE A 117 -16.89 15.09 18.62
C ILE A 117 -15.48 15.68 18.59
N ASP A 118 -14.84 15.75 19.75
CA ASP A 118 -13.43 16.14 19.87
C ASP A 118 -12.48 14.94 19.69
N LYS A 119 -11.18 15.19 19.84
CA LYS A 119 -10.13 14.18 19.65
C LYS A 119 -10.19 13.10 20.73
N GLU A 120 -10.49 13.49 21.96
CA GLU A 120 -10.62 12.61 23.11
C GLU A 120 -11.78 11.63 22.91
N ALA A 121 -12.95 12.14 22.51
CA ALA A 121 -14.11 11.32 22.19
C ALA A 121 -13.86 10.40 20.98
N LEU A 122 -13.15 10.87 19.95
CA LEU A 122 -12.73 10.01 18.83
C LEU A 122 -11.87 8.84 19.32
N ALA A 123 -10.88 9.11 20.18
CA ALA A 123 -10.02 8.08 20.74
C ALA A 123 -10.83 7.06 21.57
N THR A 124 -11.79 7.52 22.37
CA THR A 124 -12.70 6.64 23.12
C THR A 124 -13.57 5.77 22.20
N GLU A 125 -14.13 6.34 21.12
CA GLU A 125 -14.93 5.55 20.16
C GLU A 125 -14.07 4.48 19.46
N PHE A 126 -12.81 4.80 19.11
CA PHE A 126 -11.87 3.83 18.55
C PHE A 126 -11.50 2.73 19.55
N GLU A 127 -11.16 3.09 20.79
CA GLU A 127 -10.85 2.11 21.84
C GLU A 127 -12.03 1.16 22.10
N LYS A 128 -13.25 1.71 22.17
CA LYS A 128 -14.47 0.92 22.28
C LYS A 128 -14.65 -0.04 21.10
N TYR A 129 -14.34 0.40 19.88
CA TYR A 129 -14.36 -0.50 18.72
C TYR A 129 -13.35 -1.64 18.90
N TRP A 130 -12.08 -1.33 19.20
CA TRP A 130 -11.01 -2.33 19.30
C TRP A 130 -11.21 -3.33 20.43
N THR A 131 -11.74 -2.90 21.58
CA THR A 131 -12.04 -3.77 22.72
C THR A 131 -13.26 -4.68 22.51
N SER A 132 -14.05 -4.44 21.46
CA SER A 132 -15.22 -5.27 21.12
C SER A 132 -14.92 -6.43 20.17
N LYS A 133 -13.66 -6.61 19.78
CA LYS A 133 -13.20 -7.56 18.76
C LYS A 133 -12.48 -8.75 19.34
#